data_AF-A0AAD3XNG9-F1
#
_entry.id   AF-A0AAD3XNG9-F1
#
_cell.length_a   1.000
_cell.length_b   1.000
_cell.length_c   1.000
_cell.angle_alpha   90.00
_cell.angle_beta   90.00
_cell.angle_gamma   90.00
#
_symmetry.space_group_name_H-M   'P 1'
#
loop_
_entity.id
_entity.type
_entity.pdbx_description
1 polymer ?
#
loop_
_entity_poly.entity_id
_entity_poly.type
_entity_poly.pdbx_seq_one_letter_code
_entity_poly.pdbx_strand_id
1 'polypeptide(L)'
;MIVNTVLSLLAVDYPAEKLACYASDDGCSPLTFLSLLEASEFAKLWVPVCKKYGVKVRAPFRYFSDQSLTSGDDSSQFRQEWQIMKASLIPSLQLFHSRILLLKTLRNTITQFSNPIK
;
A
#
# COMPACT_ATOMS: atom_id res chain seq x y z
N MET A 1 -7.52 -4.56 -2.68
CA MET A 1 -7.41 -5.84 -1.96
C MET A 1 -6.03 -6.48 -2.14
N ILE A 2 -5.54 -6.70 -3.38
CA ILE A 2 -4.24 -7.34 -3.62
C ILE A 2 -3.04 -6.55 -3.05
N VAL A 3 -3.02 -5.23 -3.23
CA VAL A 3 -1.94 -4.35 -2.74
C VAL A 3 -1.74 -4.45 -1.23
N ASN A 4 -2.83 -4.46 -0.45
CA ASN A 4 -2.75 -4.62 1.01
C ASN A 4 -2.10 -5.94 1.40
N THR A 5 -2.43 -7.01 0.68
CA THR A 5 -1.94 -8.35 0.95
C THR A 5 -0.46 -8.45 0.63
N VAL A 6 -0.04 -7.94 -0.54
CA VAL A 6 1.37 -7.89 -0.94
C VAL A 6 2.19 -7.05 0.04
N LEU A 7 1.74 -5.84 0.38
CA LEU A 7 2.44 -4.98 1.36
C LEU A 7 2.52 -5.62 2.75
N SER A 8 1.47 -6.30 3.19
CA SER A 8 1.46 -7.03 4.46
C SER A 8 2.43 -8.21 4.46
N LEU A 9 2.56 -8.93 3.34
CA LEU A 9 3.53 -10.01 3.17
C LEU A 9 4.96 -9.49 3.17
N LEU A 10 5.25 -8.44 2.40
CA LEU A 10 6.59 -7.83 2.34
C LEU A 10 7.06 -7.27 3.70
N ALA A 11 6.13 -6.93 4.57
CA ALA A 11 6.40 -6.41 5.91
C ALA A 11 6.50 -7.50 7.00
N VAL A 12 6.31 -8.78 6.66
CA VAL A 12 6.43 -9.87 7.63
C VAL A 12 7.84 -9.90 8.24
N ASP A 13 7.92 -10.35 9.49
CA ASP A 13 9.19 -10.51 10.18
C ASP A 13 9.88 -11.81 9.72
N TYR A 14 10.47 -11.73 8.53
CA TYR A 14 11.23 -12.81 7.91
C TYR A 14 12.49 -12.24 7.25
N PRO A 15 13.59 -13.00 7.19
CA PRO A 15 14.82 -12.55 6.54
C PRO A 15 14.55 -12.17 5.08
N ALA A 16 15.05 -11.00 4.67
CA ALA A 16 14.73 -10.42 3.35
C ALA A 16 15.23 -11.31 2.21
N GLU A 17 16.37 -11.97 2.40
CA GLU A 17 16.98 -12.89 1.46
C GLU A 17 16.24 -14.23 1.32
N LYS A 18 15.27 -14.50 2.19
CA LYS A 18 14.46 -15.72 2.19
C LYS A 18 12.99 -15.47 1.84
N LEU A 19 12.57 -14.21 1.74
CA LEU A 19 11.20 -13.85 1.41
C LEU A 19 11.09 -13.47 -0.07
N ALA A 20 10.28 -14.23 -0.81
CA ALA A 20 9.86 -13.88 -2.16
C ALA A 20 8.34 -13.87 -2.23
N CYS A 21 7.76 -12.83 -2.84
CA CYS A 21 6.32 -12.70 -3.06
C CYS A 21 6.05 -12.81 -4.56
N TYR A 22 5.25 -13.80 -4.94
CA TYR A 22 4.79 -13.99 -6.32
C TYR A 22 3.31 -13.64 -6.40
N ALA A 23 2.95 -12.82 -7.38
CA ALA A 23 1.57 -12.48 -7.69
C ALA A 23 1.30 -12.84 -9.16
N SER A 24 0.26 -13.63 -9.38
CA SER A 24 -0.23 -14.00 -10.72
C SER A 24 -1.56 -13.30 -10.97
N ASP A 25 -1.75 -12.75 -12.17
CA ASP A 25 -3.00 -12.11 -12.59
C ASP A 25 -3.45 -12.71 -13.92
N ASP A 26 -4.42 -13.62 -13.87
CA ASP A 26 -4.99 -14.28 -15.07
C ASP A 26 -5.76 -13.31 -15.97
N GLY A 27 -6.16 -12.15 -15.42
CA GLY A 27 -6.84 -11.10 -16.17
C GLY A 27 -5.91 -10.16 -16.93
N CYS A 28 -4.58 -10.31 -16.78
CA CYS A 28 -3.56 -9.46 -17.39
C CYS A 28 -3.90 -7.96 -17.31
N SER A 29 -4.44 -7.50 -16.17
CA SER A 29 -4.99 -6.15 -16.10
C SER A 29 -3.87 -5.11 -15.95
N PRO A 30 -3.78 -4.10 -16.83
CA PRO A 30 -2.80 -3.02 -16.67
C PRO A 30 -2.96 -2.30 -15.33
N LEU A 31 -4.19 -2.26 -14.79
CA LEU A 31 -4.48 -1.68 -13.49
C LEU A 31 -3.82 -2.47 -12.36
N THR A 32 -3.82 -3.80 -12.41
CA THR A 32 -3.14 -4.66 -11.42
C THR A 32 -1.64 -4.40 -11.46
N PHE A 33 -1.04 -4.41 -12.66
CA PHE A 33 0.39 -4.15 -12.83
C PHE A 33 0.80 -2.78 -12.27
N LEU A 34 0.13 -1.71 -12.67
CA LEU A 34 0.43 -0.35 -12.19
C LEU A 34 0.18 -0.20 -10.68
N SER A 35 -0.84 -0.88 -10.15
CA SER A 35 -1.10 -0.90 -8.71
C SER A 35 0.03 -1.57 -7.93
N LEU A 36 0.59 -2.67 -8.44
CA LEU A 36 1.72 -3.36 -7.81
C LEU A 36 3.03 -2.58 -7.95
N LEU A 37 3.25 -1.92 -9.09
CA LEU A 37 4.40 -1.04 -9.30
C LEU A 37 4.43 0.10 -8.28
N GLU A 38 3.34 0.84 -8.16
CA GLU A 38 3.20 1.93 -7.19
C GLU A 38 3.28 1.40 -5.74
N ALA A 39 2.76 0.19 -5.49
CA ALA A 39 2.86 -0.44 -4.17
C ALA A 39 4.31 -0.79 -3.83
N SER A 40 5.13 -1.18 -4.81
CA SER A 40 6.54 -1.50 -4.59
C SER A 40 7.35 -0.27 -4.14
N GLU A 41 7.04 0.91 -4.68
CA GLU A 41 7.64 2.17 -4.24
C GLU A 41 7.19 2.53 -2.81
N PHE A 42 5.89 2.40 -2.53
CA PHE A 42 5.36 2.63 -1.18
C PHE A 42 5.95 1.65 -0.15
N ALA A 43 6.22 0.40 -0.54
CA ALA A 43 6.80 -0.63 0.34
C ALA A 43 8.16 -0.20 0.92
N LYS A 44 8.97 0.56 0.16
CA LYS A 44 10.27 1.08 0.61
C LYS A 44 10.14 1.99 1.83
N LEU A 45 9.00 2.67 1.98
CA LEU A 45 8.69 3.50 3.15
C LEU A 45 7.99 2.66 4.24
N TRP A 46 7.02 1.83 3.87
CA TRP A 46 6.16 1.13 4.84
C TRP A 46 6.82 -0.06 5.54
N VAL A 47 7.62 -0.86 4.84
CA VAL A 47 8.24 -2.07 5.39
C VAL A 47 9.23 -1.75 6.53
N PRO A 48 10.14 -0.77 6.40
CA PRO A 48 11.02 -0.38 7.50
C PRO A 48 10.25 0.08 8.74
N VAL A 49 9.14 0.81 8.56
CA VAL A 49 8.27 1.24 9.66
C VAL A 49 7.64 0.04 10.36
N CYS A 50 7.10 -0.91 9.59
CA CYS A 50 6.51 -2.11 10.18
C CYS A 50 7.50 -2.88 11.07
N LYS A 51 8.76 -2.99 10.62
CA LYS A 51 9.81 -3.69 11.34
C LYS A 51 10.31 -2.89 12.55
N LYS A 52 10.60 -1.59 12.37
CA LYS A 52 11.15 -0.73 13.44
C LYS A 52 10.21 -0.60 14.64
N TYR A 53 8.90 -0.59 14.41
CA TYR A 53 7.90 -0.34 15.46
C TYR A 53 7.02 -1.54 15.78
N GLY A 54 7.38 -2.74 15.29
CA GLY A 54 6.64 -3.96 15.57
C GLY A 54 5.15 -3.88 15.19
N VAL A 55 4.84 -3.20 14.08
CA VAL A 55 3.45 -2.98 13.65
C VAL A 55 2.76 -4.32 13.45
N LYS A 56 1.68 -4.57 14.22
CA LYS A 56 0.94 -5.84 14.17
C LYS A 56 0.08 -5.97 12.91
N VAL A 57 -0.58 -4.88 12.50
CA VAL A 57 -1.41 -4.86 11.29
C VAL A 57 -0.63 -4.20 10.16
N ARG A 58 -0.07 -5.03 9.29
CA ARG A 58 0.87 -4.60 8.25
C ARG A 58 0.21 -4.29 6.91
N ALA A 59 -1.11 -4.45 6.83
CA ALA A 59 -1.90 -3.99 5.69
C ALA A 59 -2.20 -2.48 5.89
N PRO A 60 -1.59 -1.57 5.12
CA PRO A 60 -1.61 -0.13 5.40
C PRO A 60 -3.02 0.45 5.36
N PHE A 61 -3.86 0.09 4.37
CA PHE A 61 -5.22 0.63 4.35
C PHE A 61 -6.02 0.17 5.56
N ARG A 62 -5.78 -1.04 6.09
CA ARG A 62 -6.46 -1.51 7.30
C ARG A 62 -5.91 -0.85 8.56
N TYR A 63 -4.60 -0.67 8.62
CA TYR A 63 -3.93 0.00 9.74
C TYR A 63 -4.38 1.46 9.89
N PHE A 64 -4.43 2.22 8.79
CA PHE A 64 -4.83 3.63 8.84
C PHE A 64 -6.34 3.86 8.95
N SER A 65 -7.17 2.84 8.67
CA SER A 65 -8.63 2.93 8.86
C SER A 65 -9.07 2.70 10.31
N ASP A 66 -8.22 2.13 11.17
CA ASP A 66 -8.56 1.79 12.55
C ASP A 66 -7.66 2.55 13.52
N GLN A 67 -8.22 3.59 14.16
CA GLN A 67 -7.49 4.45 15.09
C GLN A 67 -6.94 3.70 16.30
N SER A 68 -7.57 2.59 16.70
CA SER A 68 -7.13 1.78 17.84
C SER A 68 -5.82 1.03 17.60
N LEU A 69 -5.44 0.84 16.33
CA LEU A 69 -4.20 0.16 15.94
C LEU A 69 -3.00 1.10 15.89
N THR A 70 -3.24 2.41 15.94
CA THR A 70 -2.21 3.46 15.78
C THR A 70 -1.64 3.98 17.11
N SER A 71 -2.17 3.50 18.24
CA SER A 71 -1.91 3.97 19.60
C SER A 71 -0.94 3.07 20.39
N GLY A 72 -0.14 2.24 19.71
CA GLY A 72 0.82 1.36 20.36
C GLY A 72 2.13 2.08 20.69
N ASP A 73 2.34 2.30 21.99
CA ASP A 73 3.58 2.74 22.67
C ASP A 73 3.74 4.24 22.93
N ASP A 74 4.05 4.59 24.18
CA ASP A 74 3.86 5.93 24.78
C ASP A 74 5.15 6.76 24.83
N SER A 75 6.28 6.21 24.35
CA SER A 75 7.57 6.89 24.39
C SER A 75 7.53 8.18 23.55
N SER A 76 8.03 9.28 24.12
CA SER A 76 8.01 10.61 23.49
C SER A 76 8.74 10.63 22.14
N GLN A 77 9.84 9.88 22.05
CA GLN A 77 10.65 9.75 20.83
C GLN A 77 9.92 8.95 19.75
N PHE A 78 9.27 7.83 20.10
CA PHE A 78 8.41 7.10 19.18
C PHE A 78 7.30 7.99 18.63
N ARG A 79 6.65 8.77 19.49
CA ARG A 79 5.56 9.66 19.07
C ARG A 79 6.03 10.69 18.05
N GLN A 80 7.21 11.28 18.24
CA GLN A 80 7.79 12.25 17.31
C GLN A 80 8.16 11.62 15.97
N GLU A 81 8.88 10.49 16.00
CA GLU A 81 9.20 9.74 14.78
C GLU A 81 7.92 9.28 14.06
N TRP A 82 6.91 8.85 14.82
CA TRP A 82 5.61 8.45 14.31
C TRP A 82 4.87 9.59 13.61
N GLN A 83 4.91 10.81 14.14
CA GLN A 83 4.32 11.97 13.47
C GLN A 83 5.07 12.31 12.17
N ILE A 84 6.40 12.32 12.20
CA ILE A 84 7.22 12.58 11.00
C ILE A 84 6.94 11.55 9.92
N MET A 85 6.94 10.27 10.29
CA MET A 85 6.63 9.19 9.37
C MET A 85 5.20 9.28 8.84
N LYS A 86 4.20 9.56 9.68
CA LYS A 86 2.82 9.79 9.21
C LYS A 86 2.76 10.93 8.20
N ALA A 87 3.50 12.02 8.43
CA ALA A 87 3.58 13.14 7.49
C ALA A 87 4.19 12.74 6.14
N SER A 88 5.06 11.73 6.08
CA SER A 88 5.59 11.19 4.82
C SER A 88 4.71 10.09 4.21
N LEU A 89 4.16 9.20 5.03
CA LEU A 89 3.40 8.02 4.60
C LEU A 89 1.97 8.35 4.20
N ILE A 90 1.27 9.25 4.90
CA ILE A 90 -0.13 9.58 4.59
C ILE A 90 -0.25 10.25 3.22
N PRO A 91 0.55 11.29 2.87
CA PRO A 91 0.51 11.86 1.52
C PRO A 91 0.90 10.85 0.45
N SER A 92 1.89 10.00 0.71
CA SER A 92 2.29 8.92 -0.20
C SER A 92 1.15 7.92 -0.43
N LEU A 93 0.43 7.55 0.62
CA LEU A 93 -0.73 6.65 0.57
C LEU A 93 -1.93 7.30 -0.16
N GLN A 94 -2.13 8.61 0.03
CA GLN A 94 -3.16 9.37 -0.69
C GLN A 94 -2.81 9.51 -2.17
N LEU A 95 -1.55 9.83 -2.49
CA LEU A 95 -1.06 9.91 -3.86
C LEU A 95 -1.20 8.56 -4.56
N PHE A 96 -0.80 7.48 -3.89
CA PHE A 96 -1.01 6.11 -4.34
C PHE A 96 -2.49 5.88 -4.70
N HIS A 97 -3.42 6.13 -3.76
CA HIS A 97 -4.85 5.97 -4.02
C HIS A 97 -5.35 6.81 -5.21
N SER A 98 -4.97 8.08 -5.26
CA SER A 98 -5.38 9.01 -6.32
C SER A 98 -4.90 8.55 -7.69
N ARG A 99 -3.66 8.06 -7.80
CA ARG A 99 -3.12 7.50 -9.05
C ARG A 99 -3.88 6.25 -9.49
N ILE A 100 -4.15 5.32 -8.57
CA ILE A 100 -4.93 4.12 -8.89
C ILE A 100 -6.37 4.47 -9.30
N LEU A 101 -6.97 5.47 -8.66
CA LEU A 101 -8.31 5.94 -9.00
C LEU A 101 -8.32 6.60 -10.39
N LEU A 102 -7.33 7.43 -10.70
CA LEU A 102 -7.18 8.05 -12.01
C LEU A 102 -7.08 6.99 -13.12
N LEU A 103 -6.27 5.96 -12.92
CA LEU A 103 -6.12 4.84 -13.86
C LEU A 103 -7.44 4.08 -14.06
N LYS A 104 -8.20 3.85 -12.98
CA LYS A 104 -9.55 3.26 -13.07
C LYS A 104 -10.49 4.12 -13.90
N THR A 105 -10.50 5.43 -13.66
CA THR A 105 -11.35 6.37 -14.39
C THR A 105 -10.97 6.41 -15.87
N LEU A 106 -9.69 6.55 -16.21
CA LEU A 106 -9.20 6.53 -17.59
C LEU A 106 -9.59 5.24 -18.30
N ARG A 107 -9.42 4.07 -17.67
CA ARG A 107 -9.84 2.79 -18.22
C ARG A 107 -11.34 2.77 -18.53
N ASN A 108 -12.17 3.24 -17.59
CA ASN A 108 -13.61 3.27 -17.77
C ASN A 108 -14.00 4.20 -18.93
N THR A 109 -13.39 5.37 -19.05
CA THR A 109 -13.58 6.29 -20.17
C THR A 109 -13.19 5.64 -21.51
N ILE A 110 -12.01 5.04 -21.61
CA ILE A 110 -11.55 4.35 -22.84
C ILE A 110 -12.49 3.20 -23.22
N THR A 111 -12.99 2.45 -22.24
CA THR A 111 -13.92 1.33 -22.48
C THR A 111 -15.26 1.84 -23.04
N GLN A 112 -15.75 2.99 -22.55
CA GLN A 112 -16.95 3.63 -23.09
C GLN A 112 -16.74 4.15 -24.53
N PHE A 113 -15.56 4.71 -24.84
CA PHE A 113 -15.24 5.13 -26.21
C PHE A 113 -15.01 3.95 -27.17
N SER A 114 -14.54 2.80 -26.68
CA SER A 114 -14.28 1.61 -27.51
C SER A 114 -15.53 0.75 -27.76
N ASN A 115 -16.61 0.93 -27.00
CA ASN A 115 -17.91 0.29 -27.24
C ASN A 115 -19.03 1.34 -27.35
N PRO A 116 -19.07 2.14 -28.44
CA PRO A 116 -20.08 3.18 -28.59
C PRO A 116 -21.46 2.66 -29.06
N ILE A 117 -21.62 1.36 -29.37
CA ILE A 117 -22.87 0.80 -29.92
C ILE A 117 -23.26 -0.49 -29.20
N LYS A 118 -24.03 -0.34 -28.12
CA LYS A 118 -25.22 -1.15 -27.81
C LYS A 118 -26.30 -0.21 -27.35
#